data_AF-A0A9E2C8E9-F1
#
_entry.id   AF-A0A9E2C8E9-F1
#
_cell.length_a   1.000
_cell.length_b   1.000
_cell.length_c   1.000
_cell.angle_alpha   90.00
_cell.angle_beta   90.00
_cell.angle_gamma   90.00
#
_symmetry.space_group_name_H-M   'P 1'
#
loop_
_entity.id
_entity.type
_entity.pdbx_description
1 polymer ?
#
loop_
_entity_poly.entity_id
_entity_poly.type
_entity_poly.pdbx_seq_one_letter_code
_entity_poly.pdbx_strand_id
1 'polypeptide(L)'
;MTSTMPTVLACGAWLKNSACLLDDGRPMWSPVHGDLGDPQACVALEASLRALLADAPAGVSAIAHDLHPDFFSTQLAVSLADGLGVPAIGVQHHHAHIAAVMAEHGVTEPVVGLALDGVGLGTDGAAWGGELLWVAPGDWRRLGHLSPLHLPGGDVAAREPWRMAAAALHALGRADDIVARFGAVVGGVPAR
;
A
#
# COMPACT_ATOMS: atom_id res chain seq x y z
N MET A 1 34.91 5.36 -6.32
CA MET A 1 34.13 4.28 -6.96
C MET A 1 32.68 4.70 -6.88
N THR A 2 32.05 5.04 -8.00
CA THR A 2 30.60 5.30 -8.04
C THR A 2 29.92 3.96 -7.87
N SER A 3 29.41 3.69 -6.66
CA SER A 3 28.61 2.49 -6.41
C SER A 3 27.34 2.62 -7.24
N THR A 4 27.17 1.75 -8.24
CA THR A 4 25.92 1.62 -8.98
C THR A 4 24.82 1.20 -8.03
N MET A 5 23.63 1.80 -8.14
CA MET A 5 22.51 1.40 -7.29
C MET A 5 21.97 0.04 -7.73
N PRO A 6 21.52 -0.82 -6.79
CA PRO A 6 21.00 -2.14 -7.14
C PRO A 6 19.73 -2.01 -7.99
N THR A 7 19.60 -2.89 -8.98
CA THR A 7 18.40 -2.99 -9.81
C THR A 7 17.28 -3.67 -9.01
N VAL A 8 16.11 -3.04 -8.87
CA VAL A 8 15.00 -3.56 -8.03
C VAL A 8 13.69 -3.49 -8.81
N LEU A 9 12.93 -4.59 -8.82
CA LEU A 9 11.56 -4.61 -9.34
C LEU A 9 10.57 -4.38 -8.19
N ALA A 10 9.67 -3.42 -8.30
CA ALA A 10 8.62 -3.14 -7.32
C ALA A 10 7.24 -3.49 -7.91
N CYS A 11 6.46 -4.31 -7.20
CA CYS A 11 5.16 -4.82 -7.68
C CYS A 11 3.95 -3.95 -7.30
N GLY A 12 4.14 -2.96 -6.41
CA GLY A 12 3.10 -2.03 -5.99
C GLY A 12 2.03 -2.62 -5.06
N ALA A 13 1.00 -1.82 -4.78
CA ALA A 13 -0.09 -2.13 -3.86
C ALA A 13 -1.31 -2.78 -4.56
N TRP A 14 -2.42 -2.96 -3.85
CA TRP A 14 -3.66 -3.55 -4.41
C TRP A 14 -4.47 -2.60 -5.30
N LEU A 15 -4.73 -1.39 -4.80
CA LEU A 15 -5.55 -0.39 -5.50
C LEU A 15 -4.68 0.54 -6.34
N LYS A 16 -5.19 0.92 -7.52
CA LYS A 16 -4.51 1.82 -8.46
C LYS A 16 -3.08 1.35 -8.76
N ASN A 17 -2.92 0.04 -8.89
CA ASN A 17 -1.63 -0.62 -8.97
C ASN A 17 -0.82 -0.15 -10.20
N SER A 18 0.48 0.00 -10.00
CA SER A 18 1.50 0.14 -11.04
C SER A 18 2.78 -0.50 -10.52
N ALA A 19 3.58 -1.08 -11.41
CA ALA A 19 4.87 -1.68 -11.13
C ALA A 19 6.00 -0.79 -11.64
N CYS A 20 7.18 -0.94 -11.05
CA CYS A 20 8.36 -0.16 -11.41
C CYS A 20 9.61 -1.04 -11.43
N LEU A 21 10.44 -0.92 -12.45
CA LEU A 21 11.83 -1.37 -12.39
C LEU A 21 12.72 -0.15 -12.13
N LEU A 22 13.46 -0.17 -11.04
CA LEU A 22 14.50 0.80 -10.76
C LEU A 22 15.83 0.21 -11.24
N ASP A 23 16.49 0.84 -12.19
CA ASP A 23 17.81 0.43 -12.69
C ASP A 23 18.80 1.60 -12.66
N ASP A 24 19.88 1.47 -11.88
CA ASP A 24 20.87 2.54 -11.64
C ASP A 24 20.24 3.92 -11.36
N GLY A 25 19.18 3.93 -10.54
CA GLY A 25 18.44 5.15 -10.16
C GLY A 25 17.45 5.67 -11.19
N ARG A 26 17.25 4.96 -12.30
CA ARG A 26 16.28 5.31 -13.33
C ARG A 26 15.02 4.46 -13.16
N PRO A 27 13.87 5.05 -12.83
CA PRO A 27 12.63 4.32 -12.74
C PRO A 27 12.01 4.10 -14.13
N MET A 28 11.61 2.87 -14.42
CA MET A 28 10.80 2.49 -15.57
C MET A 28 9.45 1.98 -15.06
N TRP A 29 8.38 2.68 -15.38
CA TRP A 29 7.04 2.39 -14.88
C TRP A 29 6.24 1.54 -15.87
N SER A 30 5.44 0.62 -15.34
CA SER A 30 4.38 -0.02 -16.10
C SER A 30 3.20 0.93 -16.36
N PRO A 31 2.27 0.59 -17.26
CA PRO A 31 0.93 1.17 -17.25
C PRO A 31 0.25 1.01 -15.87
N VAL A 32 -0.79 1.80 -15.62
CA VAL A 32 -1.66 1.63 -14.46
C VAL A 32 -2.58 0.44 -14.71
N HIS A 33 -2.63 -0.51 -13.77
CA HIS A 33 -3.44 -1.72 -13.87
C HIS A 33 -4.82 -1.57 -13.21
N GLY A 34 -4.98 -0.63 -12.26
CA GLY A 34 -6.24 -0.40 -11.56
C GLY A 34 -6.35 -1.20 -10.27
N ASP A 35 -7.51 -1.82 -10.03
CA ASP A 35 -7.81 -2.61 -8.82
C ASP A 35 -7.50 -4.08 -9.06
N LEU A 36 -6.59 -4.68 -8.27
CA LEU A 36 -6.22 -6.09 -8.38
C LEU A 36 -7.31 -7.06 -7.87
N GLY A 37 -8.49 -6.56 -7.51
CA GLY A 37 -9.71 -7.36 -7.41
C GLY A 37 -10.30 -7.74 -8.77
N ASP A 38 -9.89 -7.07 -9.86
CA ASP A 38 -10.23 -7.44 -11.23
C ASP A 38 -9.20 -8.44 -11.79
N PRO A 39 -9.62 -9.67 -12.20
CA PRO A 39 -8.73 -10.64 -12.83
C PRO A 39 -7.99 -10.10 -14.07
N GLN A 40 -8.57 -9.17 -14.83
CA GLN A 40 -7.89 -8.56 -15.97
C GLN A 40 -6.72 -7.68 -15.54
N ALA A 41 -6.86 -6.96 -14.43
CA ALA A 41 -5.79 -6.16 -13.85
C ALA A 41 -4.64 -7.05 -13.36
N CYS A 42 -4.95 -8.22 -12.77
CA CYS A 42 -3.95 -9.21 -12.36
C CYS A 42 -3.13 -9.73 -13.54
N VAL A 43 -3.80 -10.12 -14.63
CA VAL A 43 -3.11 -10.57 -15.87
C VAL A 43 -2.25 -9.46 -16.46
N ALA A 44 -2.75 -8.22 -16.46
CA ALA A 44 -2.00 -7.06 -16.94
C ALA A 44 -0.74 -6.79 -16.09
N LEU A 45 -0.85 -6.87 -14.76
CA LEU A 45 0.30 -6.73 -13.87
C LEU A 45 1.36 -7.81 -14.13
N GLU A 46 0.96 -9.07 -14.25
CA GLU A 46 1.89 -10.17 -14.54
C GLU A 46 2.63 -9.95 -15.87
N ALA A 47 1.92 -9.50 -16.90
CA ALA A 47 2.53 -9.16 -18.19
C ALA A 47 3.53 -7.99 -18.06
N SER A 48 3.17 -6.94 -17.33
CA SER A 48 4.03 -5.79 -17.05
C SER A 48 5.31 -6.17 -16.30
N LEU A 49 5.22 -7.01 -15.27
CA LEU A 49 6.39 -7.46 -14.51
C LEU A 49 7.35 -8.27 -15.39
N ARG A 50 6.83 -9.13 -16.28
CA ARG A 50 7.65 -9.87 -17.25
C ARG A 50 8.35 -8.95 -18.24
N ALA A 51 7.65 -7.94 -18.75
CA ALA A 51 8.23 -6.95 -19.67
C ALA A 51 9.34 -6.15 -18.98
N LEU A 52 9.08 -5.64 -17.78
CA LEU A 52 10.07 -4.92 -16.98
C LEU A 52 11.31 -5.78 -16.68
N LEU A 53 11.13 -7.05 -16.31
CA LEU A 53 12.25 -7.98 -16.10
C LEU A 53 13.07 -8.21 -17.38
N ALA A 54 12.43 -8.24 -18.55
CA ALA A 54 13.13 -8.39 -19.83
C ALA A 54 14.02 -7.17 -20.15
N ASP A 55 13.66 -6.00 -19.65
CA ASP A 55 14.46 -4.78 -19.77
C ASP A 55 15.67 -4.73 -18.80
N ALA A 56 15.77 -5.68 -17.86
CA ALA A 56 16.93 -5.88 -16.98
C ALA A 56 17.66 -7.21 -17.28
N PRO A 57 18.39 -7.32 -18.40
CA PRO A 57 19.06 -8.56 -18.80
C PRO A 57 20.17 -9.02 -17.84
N ALA A 58 20.71 -8.10 -17.04
CA ALA A 58 21.65 -8.41 -15.96
C ALA A 58 20.98 -9.01 -14.71
N GLY A 59 19.63 -9.10 -14.70
CA GLY A 59 18.83 -9.53 -13.57
C GLY A 59 18.50 -8.39 -12.61
N VAL A 60 17.69 -8.72 -11.60
CA VAL A 60 17.37 -7.82 -10.48
C VAL A 60 18.06 -8.31 -9.21
N SER A 61 18.37 -7.39 -8.30
CA SER A 61 18.96 -7.70 -7.00
C SER A 61 17.91 -8.04 -5.94
N ALA A 62 16.67 -7.58 -6.12
CA ALA A 62 15.55 -7.82 -5.21
C ALA A 62 14.21 -7.55 -5.91
N ILE A 63 13.13 -8.06 -5.33
CA ILE A 63 11.75 -7.69 -5.68
C ILE A 63 11.06 -7.07 -4.47
N ALA A 64 10.62 -5.83 -4.57
CA ALA A 64 9.88 -5.12 -3.53
C ALA A 64 8.37 -5.28 -3.69
N HIS A 65 7.66 -5.39 -2.57
CA HIS A 65 6.20 -5.49 -2.54
C HIS A 65 5.62 -4.87 -1.27
N ASP A 66 4.31 -4.67 -1.22
CA ASP A 66 3.60 -4.20 -0.02
C ASP A 66 3.71 -5.24 1.11
N LEU A 67 3.70 -4.81 2.37
CA LEU A 67 3.66 -5.74 3.51
C LEU A 67 2.40 -6.61 3.56
N HIS A 68 1.32 -6.22 2.89
CA HIS A 68 0.08 -7.00 2.92
C HIS A 68 0.26 -8.38 2.25
N PRO A 69 0.19 -9.50 3.00
CA PRO A 69 0.50 -10.83 2.47
C PRO A 69 -0.54 -11.33 1.46
N ASP A 70 -1.80 -10.93 1.65
CA ASP A 70 -2.89 -11.39 0.77
C ASP A 70 -3.00 -10.63 -0.55
N PHE A 71 -2.22 -9.57 -0.77
CA PHE A 71 -2.26 -8.86 -2.04
C PHE A 71 -1.77 -9.74 -3.18
N PHE A 72 -2.47 -9.71 -4.32
CA PHE A 72 -2.04 -10.41 -5.52
C PHE A 72 -0.63 -9.97 -5.95
N SER A 73 -0.32 -8.67 -5.87
CA SER A 73 1.01 -8.13 -6.15
C SER A 73 2.08 -8.71 -5.22
N THR A 74 1.78 -8.88 -3.93
CA THR A 74 2.69 -9.50 -2.94
C THR A 74 2.95 -10.97 -3.24
N GLN A 75 1.90 -11.76 -3.48
CA GLN A 75 2.06 -13.19 -3.80
C GLN A 75 2.86 -13.39 -5.10
N LEU A 76 2.59 -12.55 -6.10
CA LEU A 76 3.32 -12.56 -7.36
C LEU A 76 4.79 -12.17 -7.16
N ALA A 77 5.08 -11.14 -6.35
CA ALA A 77 6.43 -10.73 -6.02
C ALA A 77 7.24 -11.84 -5.35
N VAL A 78 6.65 -12.50 -4.34
CA VAL A 78 7.29 -13.60 -3.61
C VAL A 78 7.56 -14.79 -4.53
N SER A 79 6.59 -15.17 -5.37
CA SER A 79 6.75 -16.25 -6.36
C SER A 79 7.86 -15.95 -7.39
N LEU A 80 7.89 -14.73 -7.92
CA LEU A 80 8.93 -14.29 -8.86
C LEU A 80 10.31 -14.25 -8.19
N ALA A 81 10.39 -13.78 -6.95
CA ALA A 81 11.64 -13.68 -6.20
C ALA A 81 12.24 -15.08 -5.94
N ASP A 82 11.41 -16.04 -5.53
CA ASP A 82 11.79 -17.44 -5.36
C ASP A 82 12.30 -18.06 -6.67
N GLY A 83 11.55 -17.87 -7.76
CA GLY A 83 11.94 -18.38 -9.08
C GLY A 83 13.24 -17.79 -9.64
N LEU A 84 13.60 -16.56 -9.24
CA LEU A 84 14.84 -15.89 -9.64
C LEU A 84 15.99 -16.08 -8.63
N GLY A 85 15.73 -16.65 -7.44
CA GLY A 85 16.72 -16.80 -6.38
C GLY A 85 17.17 -15.46 -5.76
N VAL A 86 16.27 -14.47 -5.71
CA VAL A 86 16.53 -13.13 -5.17
C VAL A 86 15.62 -12.85 -3.97
N PRO A 87 15.97 -11.93 -3.05
CA PRO A 87 15.11 -11.61 -1.93
C PRO A 87 13.82 -10.89 -2.35
N ALA A 88 12.71 -11.28 -1.71
CA ALA A 88 11.47 -10.51 -1.68
C ALA A 88 11.50 -9.54 -0.48
N ILE A 89 11.37 -8.24 -0.73
CA ILE A 89 11.47 -7.18 0.28
C ILE A 89 10.09 -6.58 0.51
N GLY A 90 9.49 -6.89 1.66
CA GLY A 90 8.25 -6.26 2.10
C GLY A 90 8.48 -4.82 2.56
N VAL A 91 7.73 -3.88 1.99
CA VAL A 91 7.80 -2.45 2.28
C VAL A 91 6.45 -2.00 2.87
N GLN A 92 6.50 -1.33 4.01
CA GLN A 92 5.29 -0.86 4.68
C GLN A 92 4.61 0.23 3.85
N HIS A 93 3.28 0.15 3.69
CA HIS A 93 2.50 0.99 2.77
C HIS A 93 2.67 2.50 2.99
N HIS A 94 2.57 2.96 4.23
CA HIS A 94 2.68 4.37 4.60
C HIS A 94 4.13 4.90 4.50
N HIS A 95 5.11 4.05 4.82
CA HIS A 95 6.52 4.30 4.57
C HIS A 95 6.78 4.46 3.07
N ALA A 96 6.19 3.60 2.22
CA ALA A 96 6.30 3.73 0.77
C ALA A 96 5.72 5.06 0.26
N HIS A 97 4.57 5.51 0.77
CA HIS A 97 4.00 6.82 0.41
C HIS A 97 4.96 7.97 0.72
N ILE A 98 5.53 8.01 1.93
CA ILE A 98 6.46 9.06 2.32
C ILE A 98 7.77 8.96 1.54
N ALA A 99 8.31 7.75 1.36
CA ALA A 99 9.54 7.50 0.63
C ALA A 99 9.41 7.87 -0.86
N ALA A 100 8.24 7.69 -1.48
CA ALA A 100 7.98 8.13 -2.85
C ALA A 100 8.13 9.66 -2.99
N VAL A 101 7.57 10.43 -2.06
CA VAL A 101 7.72 11.89 -2.02
C VAL A 101 9.18 12.29 -1.79
N MET A 102 9.88 11.61 -0.87
CA MET A 102 11.31 11.85 -0.65
C MET A 102 12.12 11.61 -1.93
N ALA A 103 11.85 10.50 -2.63
CA ALA A 103 12.52 10.14 -3.87
C ALA A 103 12.26 11.16 -5.00
N GLU A 104 11.01 11.61 -5.17
CA GLU A 104 10.63 12.62 -6.16
C GLU A 104 11.39 13.94 -5.96
N HIS A 105 11.58 14.35 -4.70
CA HIS A 105 12.26 15.59 -4.34
C HIS A 105 13.76 15.44 -4.10
N GLY A 106 14.33 14.24 -4.24
CA GLY A 106 15.74 13.98 -3.97
C GLY A 106 16.16 14.19 -2.50
N VAL A 107 15.22 14.06 -1.57
CA VAL A 107 15.45 14.20 -0.12
C VAL A 107 16.09 12.92 0.39
N THR A 108 17.26 13.05 1.01
CA THR A 108 18.06 11.90 1.50
C THR A 108 18.31 11.95 3.00
N GLU A 109 17.98 13.07 3.63
CA GLU A 109 17.97 13.27 5.06
C GLU A 109 16.70 12.69 5.71
N PRO A 110 16.74 12.36 7.01
CA PRO A 110 15.55 11.91 7.73
C PRO A 110 14.45 12.98 7.78
N VAL A 111 13.20 12.56 7.59
CA VAL A 111 12.01 13.42 7.64
C VAL A 111 10.99 12.93 8.65
N VAL A 112 10.08 13.82 9.03
CA VAL A 112 8.80 13.45 9.65
C VAL A 112 7.72 13.60 8.60
N GLY A 113 7.07 12.49 8.23
CA GLY A 113 6.00 12.46 7.24
C GLY A 113 4.67 12.07 7.86
N LEU A 114 3.59 12.66 7.35
CA LEU A 114 2.22 12.32 7.71
C LEU A 114 1.58 11.61 6.51
N ALA A 115 1.29 10.32 6.65
CA ALA A 115 0.60 9.53 5.64
C ALA A 115 -0.88 9.40 6.00
N LEU A 116 -1.74 9.96 5.16
CA LEU A 116 -3.21 9.92 5.31
C LEU A 116 -3.80 9.21 4.10
N ASP A 117 -4.34 8.01 4.30
CA ASP A 117 -4.96 7.23 3.23
C ASP A 117 -6.25 6.53 3.71
N GLY A 118 -6.71 5.52 2.96
CA GLY A 118 -7.86 4.72 3.35
C GLY A 118 -7.49 3.60 4.32
N VAL A 119 -6.71 2.64 3.83
CA VAL A 119 -6.22 1.52 4.64
C VAL A 119 -4.90 0.98 4.09
N GLY A 120 -3.95 0.74 4.98
CA GLY A 120 -2.76 -0.08 4.74
C GLY A 120 -2.48 -0.99 5.94
N LEU A 121 -1.93 -2.18 5.69
CA LEU A 121 -1.62 -3.12 6.78
C LEU A 121 -0.48 -2.58 7.63
N GLY A 122 -0.74 -2.44 8.92
CA GLY A 122 0.24 -2.10 9.94
C GLY A 122 1.16 -3.27 10.26
N THR A 123 2.36 -2.96 10.76
CA THR A 123 3.30 -3.99 11.26
C THR A 123 2.82 -4.69 12.53
N ASP A 124 1.80 -4.13 13.19
CA ASP A 124 1.08 -4.67 14.34
C ASP A 124 -0.17 -5.48 13.94
N GLY A 125 -0.40 -5.65 12.63
CA GLY A 125 -1.59 -6.31 12.08
C GLY A 125 -2.86 -5.46 12.10
N ALA A 126 -2.78 -4.19 12.54
CA ALA A 126 -3.91 -3.27 12.52
C ALA A 126 -4.08 -2.59 11.16
N ALA A 127 -5.28 -2.10 10.87
CA ALA A 127 -5.52 -1.19 9.76
C ALA A 127 -4.95 0.20 10.11
N TRP A 128 -3.95 0.64 9.36
CA TRP A 128 -3.42 2.00 9.42
C TRP A 128 -4.06 2.87 8.35
N GLY A 129 -4.10 4.18 8.57
CA GLY A 129 -4.61 5.15 7.58
C GLY A 129 -4.42 6.63 7.96
N GLY A 130 -3.75 6.90 9.08
CA GLY A 130 -3.48 8.25 9.54
C GLY A 130 -2.25 8.28 10.44
N GLU A 131 -1.08 8.15 9.82
CA GLU A 131 0.16 7.76 10.48
C GLU A 131 1.22 8.86 10.41
N LEU A 132 1.80 9.21 11.56
CA LEU A 132 2.97 10.07 11.66
C LEU A 132 4.21 9.20 11.75
N LEU A 133 5.05 9.23 10.72
CA LEU A 133 6.27 8.42 10.65
C LEU A 133 7.51 9.31 10.66
N TRP A 134 8.55 8.86 11.35
CA TRP A 134 9.92 9.28 11.07
C TRP A 134 10.47 8.33 9.99
N VAL A 135 11.02 8.88 8.90
CA VAL A 135 11.53 8.10 7.76
C VAL A 135 12.93 8.57 7.42
N ALA A 136 13.85 7.62 7.28
CA ALA A 136 15.22 7.81 6.82
C ALA A 136 15.53 6.79 5.72
N PRO A 137 16.63 6.95 4.95
CA PRO A 137 17.02 5.96 3.97
C PRO A 137 17.17 4.56 4.60
N GLY A 138 16.26 3.65 4.25
CA GLY A 138 16.26 2.26 4.72
C GLY A 138 15.75 2.02 6.15
N ASP A 139 15.29 3.04 6.87
CA ASP A 139 14.73 2.90 8.23
C ASP A 139 13.50 3.80 8.43
N TRP A 140 12.56 3.37 9.25
CA TRP A 140 11.39 4.17 9.59
C TRP A 140 10.82 3.76 10.95
N ARG A 141 10.12 4.70 11.59
CA ARG A 141 9.49 4.49 12.90
C ARG A 141 8.15 5.19 12.98
N ARG A 142 7.14 4.50 13.52
CA ARG A 142 5.84 5.10 13.84
C ARG A 142 5.98 5.99 15.07
N LEU A 143 5.72 7.29 14.91
CA LEU A 143 5.78 8.29 15.99
C LEU A 143 4.41 8.53 16.63
N GLY A 144 3.33 8.39 15.85
CA GLY A 144 1.97 8.60 16.30
C GLY A 144 0.96 8.24 15.22
N HIS A 145 -0.32 8.21 15.59
CA HIS A 145 -1.40 7.87 14.68
C HIS A 145 -2.74 8.43 15.15
N LEU A 146 -3.73 8.47 14.25
CA LEU A 146 -5.11 8.76 14.63
C LEU A 146 -5.64 7.69 15.60
N SER A 147 -6.50 8.09 16.53
CA SER A 147 -7.14 7.13 17.44
C SER A 147 -7.92 6.08 16.62
N PRO A 148 -7.68 4.79 16.85
CA PRO A 148 -8.30 3.73 16.07
C PRO A 148 -9.81 3.73 16.31
N LEU A 149 -10.58 3.59 15.24
CA LEU A 149 -12.01 3.35 15.28
C LEU A 149 -12.27 1.90 14.86
N HIS A 150 -13.32 1.30 15.43
CA HIS A 150 -13.81 0.03 14.91
C HIS A 150 -14.23 0.18 13.44
N LEU A 151 -14.07 -0.89 12.66
CA LEU A 151 -14.41 -0.96 11.23
C LEU A 151 -15.55 -1.99 11.01
N PRO A 152 -16.81 -1.67 11.36
CA PRO A 152 -17.89 -2.65 11.34
C PRO A 152 -18.18 -3.13 9.92
N GLY A 153 -17.92 -4.40 9.64
CA GLY A 153 -18.12 -5.00 8.31
C GLY A 153 -16.96 -4.85 7.35
N GLY A 154 -15.76 -4.46 7.82
CA GLY A 154 -14.55 -4.43 7.01
C GLY A 154 -14.71 -3.56 5.76
N ASP A 155 -14.40 -4.12 4.59
CA ASP A 155 -14.49 -3.46 3.28
C ASP A 155 -15.87 -2.84 2.98
N VAL A 156 -16.95 -3.39 3.55
CA VAL A 156 -18.30 -2.84 3.36
C VAL A 156 -18.39 -1.42 3.94
N ALA A 157 -17.64 -1.11 5.00
CA ALA A 157 -17.63 0.22 5.61
C ALA A 157 -17.09 1.32 4.67
N ALA A 158 -16.25 0.96 3.69
CA ALA A 158 -15.80 1.89 2.66
C ALA A 158 -16.92 2.29 1.69
N ARG A 159 -17.92 1.41 1.49
CA ARG A 159 -19.10 1.64 0.63
C ARG A 159 -20.33 2.10 1.40
N GLU A 160 -20.36 1.88 2.71
CA GLU A 160 -21.44 2.29 3.61
C GLU A 160 -20.90 3.22 4.72
N PRO A 161 -20.62 4.51 4.41
CA PRO A 161 -19.94 5.43 5.34
C PRO A 161 -20.65 5.63 6.68
N TRP A 162 -21.96 5.37 6.75
CA TRP A 162 -22.72 5.41 8.00
C TRP A 162 -22.15 4.44 9.06
N ARG A 163 -21.49 3.35 8.65
CA ARG A 163 -20.82 2.41 9.56
C ARG A 163 -19.66 3.04 10.32
N MET A 164 -18.83 3.83 9.63
CA MET A 164 -17.74 4.57 10.25
C MET A 164 -18.26 5.70 11.13
N ALA A 165 -19.31 6.40 10.70
CA ALA A 165 -19.95 7.42 11.53
C ALA A 165 -20.57 6.82 12.81
N ALA A 166 -21.17 5.62 12.72
CA ALA A 166 -21.65 4.88 13.89
C ALA A 166 -20.50 4.45 14.82
N ALA A 167 -19.37 3.98 14.27
CA ALA A 167 -18.18 3.66 15.07
C ALA A 167 -17.63 4.88 15.82
N ALA A 168 -17.62 6.06 15.18
CA ALA A 168 -17.22 7.30 15.83
C ALA A 168 -18.19 7.70 16.96
N LEU A 169 -19.50 7.63 16.74
CA LEU A 169 -20.49 7.89 17.80
C LEU A 169 -20.33 6.93 18.98
N HIS A 170 -20.10 5.65 18.70
CA HIS A 170 -19.85 4.65 19.74
C HIS A 170 -18.59 4.98 20.55
N ALA A 171 -17.47 5.32 19.89
CA ALA A 171 -16.23 5.71 20.56
C ALA A 171 -16.38 6.97 21.43
N LEU A 172 -17.31 7.86 21.07
CA LEU A 172 -17.66 9.06 21.84
C LEU A 172 -18.68 8.80 22.97
N GLY A 173 -19.09 7.55 23.21
CA GLY A 173 -20.11 7.21 24.21
C GLY A 173 -21.53 7.61 23.81
N ARG A 174 -21.79 7.82 22.52
CA ARG A 174 -23.08 8.29 21.96
C ARG A 174 -23.80 7.20 21.16
N ALA A 175 -23.78 5.97 21.67
CA ALA A 175 -24.37 4.83 20.98
C ALA A 175 -25.88 5.00 20.72
N ASP A 176 -26.60 5.66 21.64
CA ASP A 176 -28.04 5.90 21.53
C ASP A 176 -28.43 6.79 20.32
N ASP A 177 -27.49 7.59 19.83
CA ASP A 177 -27.71 8.44 18.65
C ASP A 177 -27.64 7.67 17.32
N ILE A 178 -27.09 6.45 17.31
CA ILE A 178 -26.79 5.70 16.08
C ILE A 178 -28.07 5.33 15.33
N VAL A 179 -29.05 4.71 16.01
CA VAL A 179 -30.30 4.27 15.37
C VAL A 179 -31.09 5.46 14.85
N ALA A 180 -31.20 6.53 15.66
CA ALA A 180 -31.91 7.74 15.27
C ALA A 180 -31.29 8.41 14.03
N ARG A 181 -29.96 8.38 13.89
CA ARG A 181 -29.25 9.02 12.76
C ARG A 181 -29.17 8.14 11.51
N PHE A 182 -28.95 6.84 11.69
CA PHE A 182 -28.55 5.96 10.58
C PHE A 182 -29.50 4.79 10.33
N GLY A 183 -30.51 4.57 11.18
CA GLY A 183 -31.46 3.45 11.02
C GLY A 183 -32.15 3.43 9.65
N ALA A 184 -32.47 4.60 9.09
CA ALA A 184 -33.12 4.72 7.79
C ALA A 184 -32.23 4.36 6.58
N VAL A 185 -30.89 4.36 6.75
CA VAL A 185 -29.95 4.04 5.66
C VAL A 185 -29.38 2.62 5.73
N VAL A 186 -29.68 1.88 6.81
CA VAL A 186 -29.27 0.47 6.94
C VAL A 186 -29.93 -0.36 5.84
N GLY A 187 -29.12 -1.14 5.12
CA GLY A 187 -29.59 -1.97 4.00
C GLY A 187 -29.92 -1.20 2.72
N GLY A 188 -29.62 0.12 2.69
CA GLY A 188 -29.69 0.92 1.47
C GLY A 188 -28.64 0.53 0.43
N VAL A 189 -28.73 1.13 -0.77
CA VAL A 189 -27.76 0.90 -1.84
C VAL A 189 -26.39 1.47 -1.42
N PRO A 190 -25.31 0.68 -1.42
CA PRO A 190 -23.98 1.18 -1.07
C PRO A 190 -23.48 2.23 -2.05
N ALA A 191 -22.59 3.11 -1.59
CA ALA A 191 -21.83 3.99 -2.46
C ALA A 191 -20.94 3.18 -3.41
N ARG A 192 -20.74 3.71 -4.63
CA ARG A 192 -19.86 3.11 -5.64
C ARG A 192 -18.40 3.41 -5.34
#